data_AF-A0A7Y3GRA5-F1
#
_entry.id   AF-A0A7Y3GRA5-F1
#
_cell.length_a   1.000
_cell.length_b   1.000
_cell.length_c   1.000
_cell.angle_alpha   90.00
_cell.angle_beta   90.00
_cell.angle_gamma   90.00
#
_symmetry.space_group_name_H-M   'P 1'
#
loop_
_entity.id
_entity.type
_entity.pdbx_description
1 polymer ?
#
loop_
_entity_poly.entity_id
_entity_poly.type
_entity_poly.pdbx_seq_one_letter_code
_entity_poly.pdbx_strand_id
1 'polypeptide(L)' 'MKHHNYNVKLEWSGNLGSGTDTYTSYSRNHIISCNDKYDNILGSSDSSFKGEKSRYNPEELFLSSIMSCHMLWYLHLCAS' A
#
# COMPACT_ATOMS: atom_id res chain seq x y z
N MET A 1 23.33 -15.87 4.95
CA MET A 1 22.11 -15.13 4.54
C MET A 1 22.55 -13.94 3.71
N LYS A 2 21.95 -13.68 2.55
CA LYS A 2 22.16 -12.39 1.87
C LYS A 2 21.33 -11.33 2.59
N HIS A 3 21.90 -10.16 2.79
CA HIS A 3 21.16 -9.01 3.29
C HIS A 3 20.36 -8.40 2.14
N HIS A 4 19.05 -8.23 2.36
CA HIS A 4 18.14 -7.58 1.42
C HIS A 4 17.59 -6.33 2.10
N ASN A 5 17.77 -5.17 1.46
CA ASN A 5 17.23 -3.90 1.93
C ASN A 5 16.07 -3.49 1.02
N TYR A 6 14.95 -3.11 1.62
CA TYR A 6 13.77 -2.63 0.90
C TYR A 6 13.51 -1.18 1.30
N ASN A 7 13.29 -0.31 0.33
CA ASN A 7 12.97 1.10 0.56
C ASN A 7 11.65 1.44 -0.13
N VAL A 8 10.74 2.02 0.62
CA VAL A 8 9.39 2.42 0.19
C VAL A 8 9.19 3.86 0.62
N LYS A 9 8.72 4.71 -0.29
CA LYS A 9 8.31 6.08 0.00
C LYS A 9 6.79 6.15 0.04
N LEU A 10 6.26 6.72 1.12
CA LEU A 10 4.84 7.05 1.26
C LEU A 10 4.68 8.56 1.31
N GLU A 11 3.78 9.09 0.49
CA GLU A 11 3.45 10.50 0.44
C GLU A 11 1.94 10.68 0.65
N TRP A 12 1.56 11.36 1.73
CA TRP A 12 0.16 11.66 2.01
C TRP A 12 -0.33 12.82 1.15
N SER A 13 -1.41 12.59 0.41
CA SER A 13 -2.03 13.56 -0.50
C SER A 13 -3.43 13.97 -0.05
N GLY A 14 -3.75 13.73 1.22
CA GLY A 14 -5.09 13.93 1.76
C GLY A 14 -5.37 15.31 2.33
N ASN A 15 -4.46 16.28 2.19
CA ASN A 15 -4.72 17.67 2.57
C ASN A 15 -5.70 18.31 1.58
N LEU A 16 -6.92 18.61 2.04
CA LEU A 16 -7.98 19.22 1.23
C LEU A 16 -8.11 20.74 1.45
N GLY A 17 -7.14 21.36 2.12
CA GLY A 17 -7.07 22.82 2.34
C GLY A 17 -6.96 23.22 3.80
N SER A 18 -7.49 22.40 4.72
CA SER A 18 -7.45 22.61 6.18
C SER A 18 -6.54 21.60 6.90
N GLY A 19 -5.68 20.90 6.17
CA GLY A 19 -4.76 19.92 6.76
C GLY A 19 -5.48 18.91 7.66
N THR A 20 -5.02 18.78 8.89
CA THR A 20 -5.51 17.83 9.89
C THR A 20 -6.34 18.50 10.99
N ASP A 21 -6.99 19.64 10.71
CA ASP A 21 -7.75 20.41 11.70
C ASP A 21 -8.81 19.59 12.44
N THR A 22 -9.47 18.65 11.76
CA THR A 22 -10.41 17.71 12.38
C THR A 22 -10.31 16.32 11.75
N TYR A 23 -10.83 15.31 12.45
CA TYR A 23 -10.83 13.94 11.94
C TYR A 23 -11.59 13.76 10.61
N THR A 24 -12.50 14.67 10.26
CA THR A 24 -13.25 14.65 8.99
C THR A 24 -12.68 15.56 7.91
N SER A 25 -11.74 16.45 8.25
CA SER A 25 -11.29 17.49 7.31
C SER A 25 -10.30 17.00 6.26
N TYR A 26 -9.70 15.82 6.48
CA TYR A 26 -8.73 15.24 5.56
C TYR A 26 -9.16 13.93 4.93
N SER A 27 -8.65 13.70 3.73
CA SER A 27 -8.70 12.40 3.07
C SER A 27 -7.57 11.48 3.59
N ARG A 28 -7.80 10.17 3.53
CA ARG A 28 -6.78 9.16 3.85
C ARG A 28 -5.93 8.78 2.64
N ASN A 29 -6.18 9.46 1.51
CA ASN A 29 -5.46 9.23 0.28
C ASN A 29 -3.97 9.50 0.44
N HIS A 30 -3.19 8.57 -0.07
CA HIS A 30 -1.74 8.65 -0.12
C HIS A 30 -1.24 7.87 -1.35
N ILE A 31 0.03 8.07 -1.64
CA ILE A 31 0.72 7.43 -2.76
C ILE A 31 1.89 6.66 -2.16
N ILE A 32 1.99 5.37 -2.51
CA ILE A 32 3.11 4.51 -2.16
C ILE A 32 3.95 4.32 -3.42
N SER A 33 5.25 4.54 -3.31
CA SER A 33 6.20 4.47 -4.41
C SER A 33 7.47 3.77 -3.95
N CYS A 34 8.14 3.13 -4.90
CA CYS A 34 9.41 2.45 -4.68
C CYS A 34 10.34 2.82 -5.83
N ASN A 35 11.63 2.97 -5.54
CA ASN A 35 12.61 3.23 -6.59
C ASN A 35 12.57 2.10 -7.64
N ASP A 36 12.67 2.48 -8.90
CA ASP A 36 12.72 1.58 -10.06
C ASP A 36 11.46 0.72 -10.26
N LYS A 37 10.32 1.08 -9.65
CA LYS A 37 9.02 0.46 -9.96
C LYS A 37 8.26 1.28 -10.99
N TYR A 38 7.59 0.56 -11.88
CA TYR A 38 6.89 1.11 -13.03
C TYR A 38 5.77 2.08 -12.62
N ASP A 39 4.96 1.71 -11.62
CA ASP A 39 3.79 2.48 -11.20
C ASP A 39 3.74 2.68 -9.69
N ASN A 40 3.05 3.76 -9.30
CA ASN A 40 2.71 4.06 -7.92
C ASN A 40 1.45 3.27 -7.49
N ILE A 41 1.40 2.91 -6.21
CA ILE A 41 0.20 2.34 -5.59
C ILE A 41 -0.59 3.50 -4.97
N LEU A 42 -1.83 3.67 -5.43
CA LEU A 42 -2.77 4.60 -4.82
C LEU A 42 -3.37 3.95 -3.57
N GLY A 43 -3.03 4.51 -2.41
CA GLY A 43 -3.44 4.02 -1.11
C GLY A 43 -4.50 4.89 -0.45
N SER A 44 -5.31 4.28 0.41
CA SER A 44 -6.22 4.92 1.35
C SER A 44 -6.35 4.05 2.61
N SER A 45 -7.06 4.48 3.64
CA SER A 45 -7.58 3.57 4.67
C SER A 45 -8.75 2.73 4.12
N ASP A 46 -9.22 1.76 4.89
CA ASP A 46 -10.49 1.09 4.60
C ASP A 46 -11.68 2.07 4.63
N SER A 47 -12.74 1.74 3.90
CA SER A 47 -13.99 2.52 3.85
C SER A 47 -14.65 2.68 5.22
N SER A 48 -14.55 1.68 6.11
CA SER A 48 -15.00 1.73 7.50
C SER A 48 -14.27 2.80 8.31
N PHE A 49 -13.07 3.20 7.85
CA PHE A 49 -12.24 4.25 8.43
C PHE A 49 -12.18 5.52 7.55
N LYS A 50 -13.25 5.78 6.77
CA LYS A 50 -13.42 6.96 5.89
C LYS A 50 -12.42 7.01 4.72
N GLY A 51 -11.98 5.85 4.27
CA GLY A 51 -11.13 5.75 3.10
C GLY A 51 -11.88 5.72 1.78
N GLU A 52 -11.16 5.97 0.70
CA GLU A 52 -11.63 5.87 -0.66
C GLU A 52 -11.61 4.40 -1.13
N LYS A 53 -12.80 3.82 -1.35
CA LYS A 53 -12.98 2.40 -1.71
C LYS A 53 -12.28 1.98 -3.02
N SER A 54 -12.01 2.92 -3.93
CA SER A 54 -11.29 2.66 -5.19
C SER A 54 -9.78 2.52 -5.02
N ARG A 55 -9.25 2.76 -3.82
CA ARG A 55 -7.81 2.68 -3.52
C ARG A 55 -7.52 1.50 -2.61
N TYR A 56 -6.30 0.99 -2.73
CA TYR A 56 -5.84 -0.10 -1.87
C TYR A 56 -5.75 0.36 -0.42
N ASN A 57 -6.27 -0.47 0.49
CA ASN A 57 -6.04 -0.28 1.93
C ASN A 57 -4.84 -1.10 2.44
N PRO A 58 -4.29 -0.77 3.63
CA PRO A 58 -3.15 -1.49 4.18
C PRO A 58 -3.40 -2.98 4.40
N GLU A 59 -4.62 -3.36 4.79
CA GLU A 59 -5.00 -4.74 5.07
C GLU A 59 -5.00 -5.60 3.79
N GLU A 60 -5.54 -5.07 2.69
CA GLU A 60 -5.52 -5.67 1.36
C GLU A 60 -4.08 -5.82 0.85
N LEU A 61 -3.25 -4.79 0.99
CA LEU A 61 -1.84 -4.83 0.59
C LEU A 61 -1.07 -5.88 1.41
N PHE A 62 -1.33 -5.97 2.72
CA PHE A 62 -0.71 -6.97 3.57
C PHE A 62 -1.09 -8.39 3.14
N LEU A 63 -2.39 -8.65 2.94
CA LEU A 63 -2.86 -9.95 2.46
C LEU A 63 -2.27 -10.29 1.09
N SER A 64 -2.21 -9.31 0.18
CA SER A 64 -1.61 -9.50 -1.16
C SER A 64 -0.14 -9.91 -1.09
N SER A 65 0.63 -9.35 -0.14
CA SER A 65 2.05 -9.66 0.02
C SER A 65 2.26 -11.12 0.43
N ILE A 66 1.45 -11.63 1.36
CA ILE A 66 1.53 -13.01 1.84
C ILE A 66 1.10 -13.98 0.73
N MET A 67 -0.03 -13.70 0.09
CA MET A 67 -0.55 -14.54 -0.99
C MET A 67 0.44 -14.66 -2.14
N SER A 68 1.06 -13.54 -2.53
CA SER A 68 2.08 -13.52 -3.58
C SER A 68 3.32 -14.35 -3.20
N CYS A 69 3.84 -14.18 -1.99
CA CYS A 69 4.97 -14.97 -1.49
C CYS A 69 4.66 -16.47 -1.49
N HIS A 70 3.50 -16.88 -0.99
CA HIS A 70 3.08 -18.28 -0.97
C HIS A 70 2.93 -18.84 -2.39
N MET A 71 2.27 -18.10 -3.29
CA MET A 71 2.12 -18.49 -4.69
C MET A 71 3.47 -18.71 -5.37
N LEU A 72 4.41 -17.77 -5.24
CA LEU A 72 5.74 -17.88 -5.84
C LEU A 72 6.54 -19.06 -5.29
N TRP A 73 6.44 -19.31 -3.99
CA TRP A 73 7.04 -20.49 -3.38
C TRP A 73 6.42 -21.79 -3.91
N TYR A 74 5.09 -21.85 -4.01
CA TYR A 74 4.38 -23.03 -4.53
C TYR A 74 4.75 -23.32 -5.99
N LEU A 75 4.82 -22.28 -6.83
CA LEU A 75 5.26 -22.42 -8.22
C LEU A 75 6.70 -22.95 -8.32
N HIS A 76 7.60 -22.47 -7.45
CA HIS A 76 8.96 -22.99 -7.38
C HIS A 76 8.97 -24.49 -7.00
N LEU A 77 8.16 -24.91 -6.04
CA LEU A 77 8.04 -26.31 -5.64
C LEU A 77 7.56 -27.19 -6.81
N CYS A 78 6.55 -26.75 -7.57
CA CYS A 78 6.01 -27.51 -8.71
C CYS A 78 6.97 -27.61 -9.90
N ALA A 79 7.87 -26.64 -10.07
CA ALA A 79 8.85 -26.64 -11.15
C ALA A 79 10.16 -27.36 -10.80
N SER A 80 10.32 -27.79 -9.54
CA SER A 80 11.52 -28.46 -9.02
C SER A 80 11.45 -29.98 -9.14
#